data_AF-A7I829-F1
#
_entry.id   AF-A7I829-F1
#
_cell.length_a   1.000
_cell.length_b   1.000
_cell.length_c   1.000
_cell.angle_alpha   90.00
_cell.angle_beta   90.00
_cell.angle_gamma   90.00
#
_symmetry.space_group_name_H-M   'P 1'
#
loop_
_entity.id
_entity.type
_entity.pdbx_description
1 polymer ?
#
loop_
_entity_poly.entity_id
_entity_poly.type
_entity_poly.pdbx_seq_one_letter_code
_entity_poly.pdbx_strand_id
1 'polypeptide(L)'
;MSSADPWQTAEVGGPKKATVITKPAMAKAVIGRARSPVLLLGNQSASAEIGDRKLVDYLLVLARAYRIPVIATGNVNRALVERGYMNALILPAVVAGQRIADPVWEGPGGKGPCDLAIIAGLPYPMAWTLLSGLKHFAPHTRTITLDNKYQPNATWSFANLSEKDWQENLEAIIEETTGGAAGV
;
A
#
# COMPACT_ATOMS: atom_id res chain seq x y z
N MET A 1 -4.71 -9.51 -21.96
CA MET A 1 -3.65 -8.62 -21.44
C MET A 1 -2.70 -9.47 -20.64
N SER A 2 -1.39 -9.28 -20.76
CA SER A 2 -0.42 -9.92 -19.87
C SER A 2 -0.71 -9.49 -18.43
N SER A 3 -0.45 -10.37 -17.47
CA SER A 3 -0.64 -10.07 -16.04
C SER A 3 0.25 -8.92 -15.56
N ALA A 4 1.33 -8.60 -16.29
CA ALA A 4 2.25 -7.50 -16.00
C ALA A 4 2.13 -6.30 -16.98
N ASP A 5 1.07 -6.23 -17.78
CA ASP A 5 0.77 -5.02 -18.56
C ASP A 5 0.23 -3.92 -17.64
N PRO A 6 0.59 -2.64 -17.86
CA PRO A 6 -0.06 -1.52 -17.18
C PRO A 6 -1.57 -1.63 -17.29
N TRP A 7 -2.29 -1.45 -16.17
CA TRP A 7 -3.75 -1.52 -16.18
C TRP A 7 -4.40 -0.39 -16.98
N GLN A 8 -3.73 0.76 -17.07
CA GLN A 8 -4.13 1.85 -17.95
C GLN A 8 -3.71 1.56 -19.39
N THR A 9 -4.67 1.57 -20.30
CA THR A 9 -4.44 1.34 -21.73
C THR A 9 -3.48 2.37 -22.33
N ALA A 10 -2.59 1.91 -23.21
CA ALA A 10 -1.58 2.71 -23.92
C ALA A 10 -0.51 3.36 -23.02
N GLU A 11 -0.40 2.94 -21.76
CA GLU A 11 0.58 3.49 -20.83
C GLU A 11 1.99 2.91 -21.03
N VAL A 12 2.99 3.79 -21.05
CA VAL A 12 4.41 3.43 -21.21
C VAL A 12 5.21 3.92 -19.99
N GLY A 13 5.30 3.07 -18.96
CA GLY A 13 5.95 3.36 -17.67
C GLY A 13 7.49 3.49 -17.68
N GLY A 14 8.09 3.78 -18.84
CA GLY A 14 9.53 3.89 -19.04
C GLY A 14 10.29 2.55 -18.92
N PRO A 15 11.64 2.59 -18.93
CA PRO A 15 12.47 1.39 -18.90
C PRO A 15 12.50 0.70 -17.52
N LYS A 16 12.31 1.45 -16.44
CA LYS A 16 12.23 0.90 -15.07
C LYS A 16 10.76 0.66 -14.73
N LYS A 17 10.35 -0.59 -14.64
CA LYS A 17 8.99 -0.99 -14.22
C LYS A 17 9.03 -1.73 -12.88
N ALA A 18 7.88 -1.76 -12.20
CA ALA A 18 7.72 -2.48 -10.94
C ALA A 18 8.05 -3.97 -11.10
N THR A 19 8.74 -4.52 -10.10
CA THR A 19 8.91 -5.97 -10.00
C THR A 19 7.57 -6.59 -9.60
N VAL A 20 7.09 -7.56 -10.36
CA VAL A 20 5.84 -8.25 -10.07
C VAL A 20 6.00 -9.11 -8.81
N ILE A 21 5.08 -8.95 -7.87
CA ILE A 21 4.98 -9.81 -6.70
C ILE A 21 4.34 -11.12 -7.15
N THR A 22 5.17 -12.15 -7.32
CA THR A 22 4.73 -13.49 -7.76
C THR A 22 4.40 -14.42 -6.59
N LYS A 23 4.87 -14.08 -5.39
CA LYS A 23 4.65 -14.85 -4.16
C LYS A 23 4.38 -13.92 -2.99
N PRO A 24 3.40 -14.21 -2.12
CA PRO A 24 3.14 -13.43 -0.89
C PRO A 24 4.38 -13.22 -0.01
N ALA A 25 5.26 -14.22 0.05
CA ALA A 25 6.52 -14.15 0.79
C ALA A 25 7.43 -12.96 0.40
N MET A 26 7.37 -12.50 -0.86
CA MET A 26 8.13 -11.32 -1.29
C MET A 26 7.61 -10.05 -0.60
N ALA A 27 6.28 -9.87 -0.58
CA ALA A 27 5.66 -8.72 0.09
C ALA A 27 5.94 -8.75 1.59
N LYS A 28 5.80 -9.91 2.24
CA LYS A 28 6.16 -10.10 3.66
C LYS A 28 7.60 -9.70 3.96
N ALA A 29 8.54 -10.18 3.15
CA ALA A 29 9.96 -9.89 3.34
C ALA A 29 10.30 -8.41 3.16
N VAL A 30 9.66 -7.73 2.20
CA VAL A 30 9.85 -6.29 1.97
C VAL A 30 9.25 -5.48 3.13
N ILE A 31 8.01 -5.78 3.52
CA ILE A 31 7.30 -5.08 4.60
C ILE A 31 8.00 -5.30 5.94
N GLY A 32 8.37 -6.55 6.27
CA GLY A 32 9.01 -6.89 7.54
C GLY A 32 10.44 -6.34 7.72
N ARG A 33 11.12 -5.95 6.63
CA ARG A 33 12.46 -5.34 6.66
C ARG A 33 12.44 -3.80 6.69
N ALA A 34 11.28 -3.18 6.51
CA ALA A 34 11.15 -1.74 6.49
C ALA A 34 11.37 -1.15 7.89
N ARG A 35 12.14 -0.05 7.96
CA ARG A 35 12.48 0.59 9.24
C ARG A 35 11.47 1.67 9.60
N SER A 36 11.03 2.45 8.61
CA SER A 36 10.02 3.50 8.74
C SER A 36 8.96 3.32 7.63
N PRO A 37 8.15 2.24 7.67
CA PRO A 37 7.09 2.05 6.69
C PRO A 37 5.90 2.97 6.97
N VAL A 38 5.15 3.30 5.93
CA VAL A 38 3.86 3.97 6.02
C VAL A 38 2.84 3.27 5.13
N LEU A 39 1.61 3.08 5.63
CA LEU A 39 0.49 2.56 4.86
C LEU A 39 -0.45 3.70 4.45
N LEU A 40 -0.50 4.00 3.15
CA LEU A 40 -1.38 5.00 2.55
C LEU A 40 -2.66 4.34 2.03
N LEU A 41 -3.80 4.67 2.65
CA LEU A 41 -5.11 4.16 2.28
C LEU A 41 -5.86 5.14 1.38
N GLY A 42 -6.15 4.70 0.17
CA GLY A 42 -6.99 5.43 -0.78
C GLY A 42 -8.49 5.24 -0.53
N ASN A 43 -9.32 6.15 -1.05
CA ASN A 43 -10.77 6.14 -0.87
C ASN A 43 -11.46 4.82 -1.30
N GLN A 44 -10.96 4.13 -2.32
CA GLN A 44 -11.52 2.85 -2.76
C GLN A 44 -11.34 1.75 -1.71
N SER A 45 -10.40 1.88 -0.77
CA SER A 45 -10.26 0.90 0.33
C SER A 45 -11.48 0.81 1.23
N ALA A 46 -12.26 1.90 1.35
CA ALA A 46 -13.47 1.94 2.16
C ALA A 46 -14.73 1.40 1.45
N SER A 47 -14.65 1.17 0.14
CA SER A 47 -15.78 0.73 -0.69
C SER A 47 -15.55 -0.58 -1.46
N ALA A 48 -14.30 -0.93 -1.76
CA ALA A 48 -13.97 -2.16 -2.46
C ALA A 48 -14.23 -3.36 -1.54
N GLU A 49 -15.13 -4.23 -1.98
CA GLU A 49 -15.40 -5.52 -1.36
C GLU A 49 -14.47 -6.57 -1.95
N ILE A 50 -13.97 -7.46 -1.09
CA ILE A 50 -13.07 -8.55 -1.43
C ILE A 50 -13.55 -9.76 -0.60
N GLY A 51 -14.33 -10.62 -1.26
CA GLY A 51 -15.10 -11.65 -0.55
C GLY A 51 -16.08 -11.01 0.44
N ASP A 52 -16.03 -11.44 1.70
CA ASP A 52 -16.99 -11.01 2.73
C ASP A 52 -16.59 -9.73 3.50
N ARG A 53 -15.48 -9.09 3.12
CA ARG A 53 -14.93 -7.94 3.85
C ARG A 53 -14.50 -6.83 2.89
N LYS A 54 -14.30 -5.62 3.42
CA LYS A 54 -13.77 -4.52 2.62
C LYS A 54 -12.25 -4.56 2.59
N LEU A 55 -11.64 -4.00 1.55
CA LEU A 55 -10.16 -3.89 1.45
C LEU A 55 -9.53 -3.27 2.71
N VAL A 56 -10.15 -2.24 3.28
CA VAL A 56 -9.68 -1.60 4.52
C VAL A 56 -9.56 -2.58 5.69
N ASP A 57 -10.38 -3.64 5.75
CA ASP A 57 -10.31 -4.65 6.82
C ASP A 57 -9.00 -5.44 6.75
N TYR A 58 -8.63 -5.92 5.57
CA TYR A 58 -7.35 -6.62 5.35
C TYR A 58 -6.14 -5.71 5.62
N LEU A 59 -6.21 -4.47 5.16
CA LEU A 59 -5.13 -3.48 5.32
C LEU A 59 -4.94 -3.05 6.78
N LEU A 60 -6.01 -3.03 7.59
CA LEU A 60 -5.89 -2.77 9.03
C LEU A 60 -5.28 -3.95 9.79
N VAL A 61 -5.61 -5.19 9.40
CA VAL A 61 -4.93 -6.38 9.96
C VAL A 61 -3.43 -6.29 9.65
N LEU A 62 -3.07 -5.99 8.41
CA LEU A 62 -1.67 -5.77 8.00
C LEU A 62 -0.99 -4.66 8.82
N ALA A 63 -1.65 -3.50 8.95
CA ALA A 63 -1.10 -2.38 9.70
C ALA A 63 -0.83 -2.72 11.17
N ARG A 64 -1.76 -3.44 11.81
CA ARG A 64 -1.60 -3.89 13.20
C ARG A 64 -0.49 -4.93 13.33
N ALA A 65 -0.47 -5.91 12.44
CA ALA A 65 0.50 -7.01 12.40
C ALA A 65 1.95 -6.51 12.32
N TYR A 66 2.21 -5.52 11.46
CA TYR A 66 3.55 -4.95 11.27
C TYR A 66 3.78 -3.63 12.02
N ARG A 67 2.83 -3.19 12.86
CA ARG A 67 2.86 -1.90 13.56
C ARG A 67 3.17 -0.72 12.62
N ILE A 68 2.50 -0.70 11.47
CA ILE A 68 2.68 0.31 10.42
C ILE A 68 1.74 1.49 10.70
N PRO A 69 2.27 2.72 10.80
CA PRO A 69 1.47 3.93 10.81
C PRO A 69 0.61 4.08 9.55
N VAL A 70 -0.65 4.48 9.72
CA VAL A 70 -1.62 4.61 8.63
C VAL A 70 -1.82 6.09 8.27
N ILE A 71 -1.79 6.40 6.98
CA ILE A 71 -2.32 7.64 6.41
C ILE A 71 -3.65 7.33 5.74
N ALA A 72 -4.71 8.01 6.17
CA ALA A 72 -6.02 7.89 5.55
C ALA A 72 -6.28 9.08 4.61
N THR A 73 -6.71 8.79 3.39
CA THR A 73 -7.08 9.80 2.40
C THR A 73 -8.58 9.83 2.15
N GLY A 74 -9.10 10.98 1.68
CA GLY A 74 -10.51 11.12 1.31
C GLY A 74 -11.47 10.74 2.44
N ASN A 75 -12.43 9.87 2.15
CA ASN A 75 -13.45 9.43 3.09
C ASN A 75 -13.07 8.18 3.93
N VAL A 76 -11.83 7.68 3.81
CA VAL A 76 -11.39 6.47 4.55
C VAL A 76 -11.46 6.66 6.06
N ASN A 77 -11.25 7.88 6.55
CA ASN A 77 -11.29 8.17 7.99
C ASN A 77 -12.57 7.66 8.67
N ARG A 78 -13.73 7.83 8.02
CA ARG A 78 -15.01 7.33 8.57
C ARG A 78 -14.99 5.82 8.76
N ALA A 79 -14.53 5.09 7.74
CA ALA A 79 -14.44 3.62 7.79
C ALA A 79 -13.45 3.14 8.87
N LEU A 80 -12.40 3.91 9.15
CA LEU A 80 -11.44 3.62 10.22
C LEU A 80 -12.05 3.82 11.62
N VAL A 81 -12.74 4.95 11.83
CA VAL A 81 -13.42 5.25 13.10
C VAL A 81 -14.48 4.19 13.42
N GLU A 82 -15.27 3.79 12.42
CA GLU A 82 -16.28 2.71 12.56
C GLU A 82 -15.65 1.36 12.98
N ARG A 83 -14.34 1.17 12.74
CA ARG A 83 -13.55 -0.02 13.11
C ARG A 83 -12.68 0.19 14.36
N GLY A 84 -12.88 1.31 15.06
CA GLY A 84 -12.11 1.67 16.26
C GLY A 84 -10.64 2.03 15.99
N TYR A 85 -10.27 2.36 14.76
CA TYR A 85 -8.91 2.80 14.42
C TYR A 85 -8.84 4.34 14.42
N MET A 86 -8.30 4.92 15.50
CA MET A 86 -8.28 6.37 15.71
C MET A 86 -6.92 7.05 15.44
N ASN A 87 -5.86 6.26 15.22
CA ASN A 87 -4.47 6.77 15.18
C ASN A 87 -3.98 7.05 13.74
N ALA A 88 -4.88 7.20 12.78
CA ALA A 88 -4.49 7.49 11.39
C ALA A 88 -4.17 8.98 11.22
N LEU A 89 -3.10 9.26 10.47
CA LEU A 89 -2.83 10.62 9.99
C LEU A 89 -3.75 10.91 8.79
N ILE A 90 -4.53 11.98 8.86
CA ILE A 90 -5.49 12.32 7.80
C ILE A 90 -4.86 13.33 6.84
N LEU A 91 -4.62 12.92 5.59
CA LEU A 91 -4.04 13.78 4.56
C LEU A 91 -4.70 13.54 3.20
N PRO A 92 -4.84 14.57 2.35
CA PRO A 92 -5.08 14.37 0.93
C PRO A 92 -3.95 13.53 0.31
N ALA A 93 -4.27 12.66 -0.67
CA ALA A 93 -3.29 11.75 -1.27
C ALA A 93 -2.06 12.48 -1.84
N VAL A 94 -2.26 13.64 -2.48
CA VAL A 94 -1.17 14.47 -3.03
C VAL A 94 -0.24 14.99 -1.92
N VAL A 95 -0.81 15.47 -0.82
CA VAL A 95 -0.02 15.95 0.34
C VAL A 95 0.71 14.79 0.99
N ALA A 96 0.08 13.62 1.11
CA ALA A 96 0.74 12.42 1.61
C ALA A 96 1.94 12.03 0.73
N GLY A 97 1.80 12.06 -0.60
CA GLY A 97 2.91 11.83 -1.53
C GLY A 97 4.06 12.83 -1.35
N GLN A 98 3.74 14.13 -1.20
CA GLN A 98 4.75 15.17 -0.93
C GLN A 98 5.49 14.94 0.39
N ARG A 99 4.77 14.59 1.45
CA ARG A 99 5.36 14.27 2.76
C ARG A 99 6.26 13.04 2.70
N ILE A 100 5.81 11.98 2.03
CA ILE A 100 6.61 10.76 1.81
C ILE A 100 7.88 11.07 1.01
N ALA A 101 7.84 12.01 0.07
CA ALA A 101 9.00 12.42 -0.72
C ALA A 101 10.00 13.30 0.05
N ASP A 102 9.62 13.85 1.20
CA ASP A 102 10.45 14.75 1.98
C ASP A 102 11.46 13.95 2.84
N PRO A 103 12.77 14.03 2.55
CA PRO A 103 13.80 13.26 3.24
C PRO A 103 14.04 13.70 4.69
N VAL A 104 13.41 14.77 5.17
CA VAL A 104 13.48 15.19 6.60
C VAL A 104 12.18 14.96 7.35
N TRP A 105 11.13 14.45 6.69
CA TRP A 105 9.87 14.17 7.35
C TRP A 105 9.96 12.90 8.20
N GLU A 106 9.67 13.02 9.50
CA GLU A 106 9.76 11.90 10.46
C GLU A 106 8.64 10.86 10.34
N GLY A 107 7.63 11.16 9.53
CA GLY A 107 6.45 10.33 9.35
C GLY A 107 5.53 10.29 10.57
N PRO A 108 4.32 9.71 10.43
CA PRO A 108 3.39 9.52 11.54
C PRO A 108 3.91 8.54 12.62
N GLY A 109 4.94 7.75 12.32
CA GLY A 109 5.56 6.84 13.28
C GLY A 109 6.73 7.43 14.08
N GLY A 110 7.22 8.63 13.74
CA GLY A 110 8.38 9.23 14.39
C GLY A 110 9.68 8.43 14.23
N LYS A 111 9.79 7.62 13.17
CA LYS A 111 10.94 6.72 12.92
C LYS A 111 11.92 7.28 11.90
N GLY A 112 11.76 8.55 11.53
CA GLY A 112 12.54 9.20 10.49
C GLY A 112 11.96 8.99 9.08
N PRO A 113 12.74 9.33 8.05
CA PRO A 113 12.27 9.35 6.66
C PRO A 113 11.70 8.01 6.21
N CYS A 114 10.61 8.06 5.44
CA CYS A 114 9.92 6.88 4.95
C CYS A 114 10.87 6.04 4.07
N ASP A 115 11.11 4.77 4.43
CA ASP A 115 11.89 3.87 3.58
C ASP A 115 11.02 2.91 2.75
N LEU A 116 9.74 2.77 3.13
CA LEU A 116 8.75 2.00 2.40
C LEU A 116 7.34 2.63 2.48
N ALA A 117 6.80 3.05 1.35
CA ALA A 117 5.39 3.42 1.22
C ALA A 117 4.58 2.25 0.66
N ILE A 118 3.62 1.76 1.45
CA ILE A 118 2.65 0.74 1.06
C ILE A 118 1.38 1.48 0.63
N ILE A 119 0.94 1.28 -0.60
CA ILE A 119 -0.18 2.04 -1.18
C ILE A 119 -1.26 1.06 -1.64
N ALA A 120 -2.51 1.32 -1.24
CA ALA A 120 -3.65 0.53 -1.69
C ALA A 120 -4.95 1.34 -1.67
N GLY A 121 -5.87 1.00 -2.57
CA GLY A 121 -7.21 1.57 -2.66
C GLY A 121 -7.27 3.00 -3.20
N LEU A 122 -6.21 3.50 -3.84
CA LEU A 122 -6.28 4.79 -4.55
C LEU A 122 -6.87 4.57 -5.96
N PRO A 123 -7.59 5.55 -6.54
CA PRO A 123 -7.98 5.47 -7.94
C PRO A 123 -6.75 5.28 -8.81
N TYR A 124 -6.80 4.34 -9.75
CA TYR A 124 -5.61 3.90 -10.47
C TYR A 124 -4.76 5.04 -11.06
N PRO A 125 -5.32 6.05 -11.77
CA PRO A 125 -4.51 7.15 -12.31
C PRO A 125 -3.83 7.98 -11.21
N MET A 126 -4.50 8.16 -10.07
CA MET A 126 -3.96 8.91 -8.94
C MET A 126 -2.79 8.16 -8.29
N ALA A 127 -2.94 6.86 -8.06
CA ALA A 127 -1.85 6.01 -7.61
C ALA A 127 -0.68 6.03 -8.60
N TRP A 128 -0.97 5.89 -9.89
CA TRP A 128 0.04 5.92 -10.96
C TRP A 128 0.84 7.23 -10.95
N THR A 129 0.17 8.40 -10.82
CA THR A 129 0.83 9.72 -10.77
C THR A 129 1.65 9.88 -9.50
N LEU A 130 1.10 9.50 -8.35
CA LEU A 130 1.80 9.59 -7.06
C LEU A 130 3.05 8.71 -7.05
N LEU A 131 2.94 7.47 -7.54
CA LEU A 131 4.05 6.53 -7.67
C LEU A 131 5.13 7.05 -8.64
N SER A 132 4.73 7.69 -9.74
CA SER A 132 5.67 8.33 -10.67
C SER A 132 6.50 9.42 -9.96
N GLY A 133 5.83 10.29 -9.20
CA GLY A 133 6.49 11.31 -8.39
C GLY A 133 7.51 10.70 -7.40
N LEU A 134 7.09 9.69 -6.63
CA LEU A 134 7.96 9.03 -5.66
C LEU A 134 9.15 8.33 -6.33
N LYS A 135 8.91 7.61 -7.43
CA LYS A 135 9.94 6.91 -8.20
C LYS A 135 11.07 7.82 -8.67
N HIS A 136 10.76 9.08 -9.01
CA HIS A 136 11.71 10.03 -9.57
C HIS A 136 12.31 10.99 -8.54
N PHE A 137 11.55 11.37 -7.50
CA PHE A 137 11.92 12.44 -6.58
C PHE A 137 12.16 11.97 -5.13
N ALA A 138 11.91 10.69 -4.81
CA ALA A 138 12.10 10.14 -3.47
C ALA A 138 13.04 8.90 -3.50
N PRO A 139 14.35 9.05 -3.82
CA PRO A 139 15.26 7.91 -3.97
C PRO A 139 15.47 7.09 -2.70
N HIS A 140 15.14 7.66 -1.53
CA HIS A 140 15.22 6.99 -0.23
C HIS A 140 13.98 6.12 0.08
N THR A 141 12.86 6.36 -0.60
CA THR A 141 11.60 5.65 -0.39
C THR A 141 11.40 4.58 -1.46
N ARG A 142 11.15 3.34 -1.07
CA ARG A 142 10.63 2.31 -1.99
C ARG A 142 9.11 2.25 -1.89
N THR A 143 8.46 1.77 -2.94
CA THR A 143 7.00 1.72 -3.02
C THR A 143 6.49 0.31 -3.32
N ILE A 144 5.48 -0.12 -2.59
CA ILE A 144 4.78 -1.38 -2.83
C ILE A 144 3.27 -1.13 -2.96
N THR A 145 2.65 -1.66 -4.00
CA THR A 145 1.20 -1.58 -4.19
C THR A 145 0.55 -2.94 -3.92
N LEU A 146 -0.52 -2.92 -3.12
CA LEU A 146 -1.29 -4.12 -2.75
C LEU A 146 -2.69 -4.15 -3.39
N ASP A 147 -2.86 -3.45 -4.51
CA ASP A 147 -4.08 -3.48 -5.32
C ASP A 147 -4.03 -4.61 -6.37
N ASN A 148 -5.18 -5.07 -6.85
CA ASN A 148 -5.28 -6.10 -7.90
C ASN A 148 -4.94 -5.62 -9.32
N LYS A 149 -4.37 -4.42 -9.45
CA LYS A 149 -4.04 -3.77 -10.73
C LYS A 149 -2.56 -3.46 -10.75
N TYR A 150 -1.87 -3.93 -11.78
CA TYR A 150 -0.43 -3.75 -11.92
C TYR A 150 -0.08 -2.27 -12.08
N GLN A 151 0.76 -1.77 -11.18
CA GLN A 151 1.25 -0.39 -11.14
C GLN A 151 2.72 -0.33 -11.57
N PRO A 152 3.03 0.07 -12.82
CA PRO A 152 4.40 0.02 -13.35
C PRO A 152 5.35 1.02 -12.67
N ASN A 153 4.83 2.07 -12.03
CA ASN A 153 5.64 3.08 -11.34
C ASN A 153 5.98 2.72 -9.90
N ALA A 154 5.45 1.62 -9.35
CA ALA A 154 5.87 1.12 -8.06
C ALA A 154 7.27 0.49 -8.11
N THR A 155 7.88 0.23 -6.95
CA THR A 155 9.05 -0.66 -6.87
C THR A 155 8.59 -2.12 -6.97
N TRP A 156 7.50 -2.45 -6.27
CA TRP A 156 6.81 -3.74 -6.35
C TRP A 156 5.32 -3.55 -6.51
N SER A 157 4.68 -4.40 -7.31
CA SER A 157 3.23 -4.41 -7.50
C SER A 157 2.76 -5.85 -7.67
N PHE A 158 1.55 -6.16 -7.20
CA PHE A 158 0.85 -7.32 -7.74
C PHE A 158 0.65 -7.18 -9.24
N ALA A 159 0.51 -8.32 -9.90
CA ALA A 159 0.04 -8.38 -11.27
C ALA A 159 -1.44 -7.92 -11.35
N ASN A 160 -1.99 -7.87 -12.55
CA ASN A 160 -3.44 -7.82 -12.72
C ASN A 160 -4.03 -9.15 -12.23
N LEU A 161 -4.75 -9.11 -11.10
CA LEU A 161 -5.29 -10.29 -10.41
C LEU A 161 -6.82 -10.30 -10.48
N SER A 162 -7.39 -11.50 -10.46
CA SER A 162 -8.82 -11.64 -10.15
C SER A 162 -9.08 -11.23 -8.70
N GLU A 163 -10.34 -10.92 -8.35
CA GLU A 163 -10.69 -10.59 -6.96
C GLU A 163 -10.36 -11.74 -5.99
N LYS A 164 -10.61 -12.98 -6.42
CA LYS A 164 -10.28 -14.19 -5.66
C LYS A 164 -8.77 -14.30 -5.40
N ASP A 165 -7.95 -14.20 -6.45
CA ASP A 165 -6.49 -14.30 -6.29
C ASP A 165 -5.96 -13.14 -5.44
N TRP A 166 -6.55 -11.95 -5.58
CA TRP A 166 -6.19 -10.79 -4.76
C TRP A 166 -6.48 -11.04 -3.28
N GLN A 167 -7.66 -11.57 -2.96
CA GLN A 167 -8.02 -11.98 -1.60
C GLN A 167 -7.00 -12.97 -1.03
N GLU A 168 -6.76 -14.08 -1.74
CA GLU A 168 -5.84 -15.13 -1.30
C GLU A 168 -4.42 -14.58 -1.07
N ASN A 169 -3.96 -13.66 -1.93
CA ASN A 169 -2.65 -13.03 -1.75
C ASN A 169 -2.60 -12.10 -0.53
N LEU A 170 -3.66 -11.31 -0.28
CA LEU A 170 -3.73 -10.45 0.91
C LEU A 170 -3.80 -11.27 2.20
N GLU A 171 -4.63 -12.30 2.23
CA GLU A 171 -4.77 -13.25 3.35
C GLU A 171 -3.45 -13.94 3.65
N ALA A 172 -2.78 -14.45 2.61
CA ALA A 172 -1.47 -15.07 2.77
C ALA A 172 -0.45 -14.11 3.38
N ILE A 173 -0.47 -12.81 3.04
CA ILE A 173 0.44 -11.81 3.65
C ILE A 173 0.16 -11.61 5.14
N ILE A 174 -1.10 -11.60 5.57
CA ILE A 174 -1.48 -11.33 6.96
C ILE A 174 -1.39 -12.55 7.89
N GLU A 175 -1.64 -13.77 7.39
CA GLU A 175 -1.84 -14.99 8.20
C GLU A 175 -0.60 -15.45 8.99
N GLU A 176 0.60 -15.36 8.41
CA GLU A 176 1.84 -15.74 9.12
C GLU A 176 2.23 -14.77 10.25
N THR A 177 1.61 -13.58 10.33
CA THR A 177 1.98 -12.60 11.35
C THR A 177 1.21 -12.80 12.66
N THR A 178 0.12 -13.60 12.65
CA THR A 178 -0.70 -13.86 13.84
C THR A 178 -0.10 -14.93 14.76
N GLY A 179 0.94 -15.65 14.32
CA GLY A 179 1.69 -16.62 15.12
C GLY A 179 2.65 -16.01 16.16
N GLY A 180 2.74 -14.69 16.27
CA GLY A 180 3.68 -13.99 17.17
C GLY A 180 3.06 -13.02 18.18
N ALA A 181 1.72 -12.94 18.26
CA ALA A 181 1.04 -11.94 19.08
C ALA A 181 -0.04 -12.51 20.03
N ALA A 182 0.21 -13.70 20.58
CA ALA A 182 -0.45 -14.16 21.81
C ALA A 182 0.52 -13.94 22.99
N GLY A 183 0.48 -12.74 23.55
CA GLY A 183 1.27 -12.39 24.74
C GLY A 183 1.79 -10.96 24.68
N VAL A 184 0.93 -9.99 25.01
CA VAL A 184 1.02 -9.12 26.20
C VAL A 184 -0.38 -8.58 26.48
#